data_AF-A0A4P2PWV8-F1
#
_entry.id   AF-A0A4P2PWV8-F1
#
_cell.length_a   1.000
_cell.length_b   1.000
_cell.length_c   1.000
_cell.angle_alpha   90.00
_cell.angle_beta   90.00
_cell.angle_gamma   90.00
#
_symmetry.space_group_name_H-M   'P 1'
#
loop_
_entity.id
_entity.type
_entity.pdbx_description
1 polymer ?
#
loop_
_entity_poly.entity_id
_entity_poly.type
_entity_poly.pdbx_seq_one_letter_code
_entity_poly.pdbx_strand_id
1 'polypeptide(L)'
;MPRSAQRPLPARVHLPSGRVARLSDAAARAHAAAVLGARADRDAGERAPIGACARDVQILAGPSVLADARGAPLDPLGLPLPDAHVLRALLAFAGVVPEEPGAYSCENCGAPFEVAPSSLLEIGPFTDGELDDPELDRPFDFGASHPVPALRVGRALCRSVRFVERTVEEAMPLLRAPCDGALRVTPSLVAAMGVAALGRERRASVIADALARAPDDAWAAIVDLYHEARYPARLVAVHRCAGCGARNDLDVPLARELERAPLRAPGDGEDDRGAPGSTPRRAGAFPDLDAFEARVRAAAERIYAARGVRNIDLFIDAGVPACDDGGEPLLGCYAPGTPADDLGIARPPEIRIFYRTFRLEAREDPGFDVDAEIDETIDHEVTHHLHHLAGSDPLDDEEREQIEREQLRRVGHAEAARRARRGALAELGGFVRATWPIWVITAVGSALAWCAGGR
;
A
#
# COMPACT_ATOMS: atom_id res chain seq x y z
N MET A 1 -18.90 18.87 0.98
CA MET A 1 -18.36 17.74 0.20
C MET A 1 -19.45 16.71 -0.04
N PRO A 2 -19.56 16.11 -1.23
CA PRO A 2 -20.53 15.03 -1.46
C PRO A 2 -20.25 13.89 -0.49
N ARG A 3 -21.29 13.39 0.18
CA ARG A 3 -21.17 12.19 1.02
C ARG A 3 -20.64 11.06 0.15
N SER A 4 -19.54 10.43 0.56
CA SER A 4 -19.05 9.19 -0.06
C SER A 4 -20.22 8.21 -0.21
N ALA A 5 -20.36 7.62 -1.39
CA ALA A 5 -21.42 6.65 -1.65
C ALA A 5 -21.36 5.54 -0.59
N GLN A 6 -22.43 5.38 0.17
CA GLN A 6 -22.48 4.39 1.24
C GLN A 6 -22.48 2.99 0.63
N ARG A 7 -21.38 2.27 0.80
CA ARG A 7 -21.25 0.86 0.39
C ARG A 7 -21.81 -0.03 1.49
N PRO A 8 -22.52 -1.13 1.15
CA PRO A 8 -22.97 -2.07 2.17
C PRO A 8 -21.78 -2.78 2.80
N LEU A 9 -21.86 -3.05 4.12
CA LEU A 9 -20.94 -3.97 4.77
C LEU A 9 -21.07 -5.38 4.17
N PRO A 10 -19.96 -6.10 3.96
CA PRO A 10 -20.02 -7.50 3.54
C PRO A 10 -20.67 -8.35 4.64
N ALA A 11 -21.71 -9.12 4.29
CA ALA A 11 -22.48 -9.90 5.27
C ALA A 11 -21.68 -11.03 5.93
N ARG A 12 -20.58 -11.46 5.31
CA ARG A 12 -19.70 -12.53 5.76
C ARG A 12 -18.26 -12.18 5.35
N VAL A 13 -17.31 -12.35 6.26
CA VAL A 13 -15.88 -12.15 6.02
C VAL A 13 -15.06 -13.22 6.73
N HIS A 14 -13.91 -13.52 6.14
CA HIS A 14 -12.84 -14.36 6.67
C HIS A 14 -11.80 -13.45 7.32
N LEU A 15 -11.34 -13.85 8.51
CA LEU A 15 -10.42 -13.08 9.33
C LEU A 15 -9.04 -13.75 9.33
N PRO A 16 -7.94 -12.99 9.57
CA PRO A 16 -6.58 -13.52 9.61
C PRO A 16 -6.38 -14.72 10.55
N SER A 17 -7.12 -14.80 11.66
CA SER A 17 -7.08 -15.96 12.56
C SER A 17 -7.71 -17.25 12.01
N GLY A 18 -8.24 -17.23 10.78
CA GLY A 18 -9.03 -18.32 10.19
C GLY A 18 -10.49 -18.33 10.63
N ARG A 19 -10.92 -17.38 11.48
CA ARG A 19 -12.32 -17.23 11.87
C ARG A 19 -13.16 -16.67 10.74
N VAL A 20 -14.45 -17.00 10.76
CA VAL A 20 -15.45 -16.41 9.87
C VAL A 20 -16.40 -15.58 10.71
N ALA A 21 -16.52 -14.29 10.38
CA ALA A 21 -17.44 -13.37 11.01
C ALA A 21 -18.60 -13.03 10.06
N ARG A 22 -19.77 -12.82 10.63
CA ARG A 22 -20.97 -12.31 9.97
C ARG A 22 -21.26 -10.91 10.48
N LEU A 23 -21.49 -9.99 9.56
CA LEU A 23 -21.74 -8.57 9.85
C LEU A 23 -23.15 -8.20 9.40
N SER A 24 -23.85 -7.44 10.23
CA SER A 24 -25.15 -6.86 9.88
C SER A 24 -25.00 -5.36 9.61
N ASP A 25 -25.10 -4.96 8.33
CA ASP A 25 -25.00 -3.56 7.92
C ASP A 25 -26.01 -2.66 8.64
N ALA A 26 -27.28 -3.07 8.68
CA ALA A 26 -28.34 -2.33 9.33
C ALA A 26 -28.11 -2.17 10.84
N ALA A 27 -27.67 -3.24 11.52
CA ALA A 27 -27.39 -3.18 12.96
C ALA A 27 -26.17 -2.29 13.26
N ALA A 28 -25.12 -2.41 12.44
CA ALA A 28 -23.91 -1.61 12.58
C ALA A 28 -24.20 -0.12 12.41
N ARG A 29 -24.95 0.27 11.37
CA ARG A 29 -25.35 1.67 11.15
C ARG A 29 -26.27 2.21 12.24
N ALA A 30 -27.26 1.42 12.67
CA ALA A 30 -28.16 1.83 13.76
C ALA A 30 -27.38 2.05 15.06
N HIS A 31 -26.44 1.16 15.39
CA HIS A 31 -25.63 1.31 16.60
C HIS A 31 -24.60 2.43 16.46
N ALA A 32 -23.95 2.58 15.30
CA ALA A 32 -23.05 3.70 15.02
C ALA A 32 -23.75 5.05 15.17
N ALA A 33 -24.98 5.19 14.65
CA ALA A 33 -25.77 6.42 14.83
C ALA A 33 -26.01 6.74 16.32
N ALA A 34 -26.25 5.73 17.16
CA ALA A 34 -26.41 5.92 18.60
C ALA A 34 -25.08 6.31 19.29
N VAL A 35 -23.98 5.64 18.96
CA VAL A 35 -22.65 5.89 19.54
C VAL A 35 -22.11 7.27 19.14
N LEU A 36 -22.25 7.63 17.86
CA LEU A 36 -21.76 8.89 17.29
C LEU A 36 -22.70 10.06 17.67
N GLY A 37 -24.01 9.84 17.64
CA GLY A 37 -25.01 10.86 17.99
C GLY A 37 -24.98 11.25 19.47
N ALA A 38 -24.79 10.28 20.38
CA ALA A 38 -24.66 10.55 21.81
C ALA A 38 -23.45 11.42 22.19
N ARG A 39 -22.50 11.61 21.27
CA ARG A 39 -21.31 12.44 21.45
C ARG A 39 -21.55 13.89 21.02
N ALA A 40 -22.29 14.12 19.94
CA ALA A 40 -22.66 15.47 19.49
C ALA A 40 -23.46 16.23 20.57
N ASP A 41 -24.27 15.54 21.34
CA ASP A 41 -25.06 16.14 22.44
C ASP A 41 -24.23 16.41 23.73
N ARG A 42 -23.00 15.87 23.84
CA ARG A 42 -22.15 15.96 25.04
C ARG A 42 -21.01 16.97 24.94
N ASP A 43 -20.91 17.74 23.85
CA ASP A 43 -19.92 18.82 23.69
C ASP A 43 -20.11 20.01 24.67
N ALA A 44 -20.95 19.86 25.70
CA ALA A 44 -21.08 20.78 26.82
C ALA A 44 -20.34 20.36 28.11
N GLY A 45 -19.60 19.23 28.15
CA GLY A 45 -18.93 18.79 29.38
C GLY A 45 -17.71 17.89 29.23
N GLU A 46 -16.52 18.50 29.23
CA GLU A 46 -15.21 18.14 29.85
C GLU A 46 -14.72 16.66 29.94
N ARG A 47 -15.30 15.69 29.23
CA ARG A 47 -14.70 14.34 29.11
C ARG A 47 -13.87 14.26 27.85
N ALA A 48 -12.60 13.87 28.03
CA ALA A 48 -11.70 13.60 26.92
C ALA A 48 -12.34 12.61 25.93
N PRO A 49 -12.25 12.89 24.63
CA PRO A 49 -12.83 12.04 23.60
C PRO A 49 -12.25 10.62 23.68
N ILE A 50 -13.11 9.60 23.66
CA ILE A 50 -12.66 8.21 23.43
C ILE A 50 -11.95 8.17 22.08
N GLY A 51 -10.76 7.56 22.04
CA GLY A 51 -9.99 7.34 20.81
C GLY A 51 -10.81 6.63 19.73
N ALA A 52 -10.49 6.91 18.46
CA ALA A 52 -11.22 6.38 17.31
C ALA A 52 -11.30 4.85 17.35
N CYS A 53 -10.20 4.19 17.69
CA CYS A 53 -10.11 2.74 17.72
C CYS A 53 -11.07 2.10 18.73
N ALA A 54 -11.09 2.59 19.97
CA ALA A 54 -12.02 2.11 21.00
C ALA A 54 -13.50 2.40 20.66
N ARG A 55 -13.78 3.52 19.99
CA ARG A 55 -15.13 3.84 19.50
C ARG A 55 -15.58 2.85 18.43
N ASP A 56 -14.72 2.51 17.47
CA ASP A 56 -15.08 1.55 16.42
C ASP A 56 -15.33 0.15 17.00
N VAL A 57 -14.54 -0.26 18.00
CA VAL A 57 -14.79 -1.50 18.77
C VAL A 57 -16.13 -1.45 19.50
N GLN A 58 -16.51 -0.31 20.08
CA GLN A 58 -17.82 -0.14 20.70
C GLN A 58 -18.95 -0.33 19.68
N ILE A 59 -18.75 0.11 18.44
CA ILE A 59 -19.72 -0.10 17.36
C ILE A 59 -19.84 -1.60 17.02
N LEU A 60 -18.72 -2.31 16.91
CA LEU A 60 -18.69 -3.76 16.70
C LEU A 60 -19.36 -4.54 17.84
N ALA A 61 -19.29 -4.03 19.07
CA ALA A 61 -19.93 -4.63 20.25
C ALA A 61 -21.45 -4.39 20.32
N GLY A 62 -22.01 -3.70 19.32
CA GLY A 62 -23.44 -3.45 19.21
C GLY A 62 -24.27 -4.73 19.12
N PRO A 63 -25.51 -4.73 19.64
CA PRO A 63 -26.41 -5.87 19.51
C PRO A 63 -26.58 -6.29 18.05
N SER A 64 -26.37 -7.59 17.77
CA SER A 64 -26.52 -8.19 16.45
C SER A 64 -25.62 -7.60 15.35
N VAL A 65 -24.57 -6.85 15.70
CA VAL A 65 -23.61 -6.32 14.72
C VAL A 65 -22.68 -7.43 14.23
N LEU A 66 -22.13 -8.20 15.17
CA LEU A 66 -21.13 -9.22 14.92
C LEU A 66 -21.60 -10.60 15.41
N ALA A 67 -21.51 -11.60 14.54
CA ALA A 67 -21.78 -12.99 14.86
C ALA A 67 -20.73 -13.91 14.24
N ASP A 68 -20.61 -15.13 14.74
CA ASP A 68 -19.77 -16.17 14.13
C ASP A 68 -20.44 -16.79 12.89
N ALA A 69 -19.78 -17.76 12.26
CA ALA A 69 -20.31 -18.50 11.11
C ALA A 69 -21.68 -19.17 11.38
N ARG A 70 -21.96 -19.55 12.63
CA ARG A 70 -23.20 -20.21 13.05
C ARG A 70 -24.30 -19.20 13.44
N GLY A 71 -23.99 -17.91 13.45
CA GLY A 71 -24.90 -16.84 13.85
C GLY A 71 -24.95 -16.60 15.36
N ALA A 72 -24.06 -17.21 16.15
CA ALA A 72 -23.94 -16.89 17.57
C ALA A 72 -23.25 -15.53 17.74
N PRO A 73 -23.63 -14.70 18.74
CA PRO A 73 -22.94 -13.44 19.00
C PRO A 73 -21.44 -13.64 19.20
N LEU A 74 -20.64 -12.81 18.55
CA LEU A 74 -19.18 -12.84 18.66
C LEU A 74 -18.74 -11.59 19.43
N ASP A 75 -18.05 -11.77 20.55
CA ASP A 75 -17.55 -10.65 21.36
C ASP A 75 -16.28 -10.06 20.72
N PRO A 76 -16.29 -8.79 20.28
CA PRO A 76 -15.11 -8.16 19.71
C PRO A 76 -13.96 -8.01 20.72
N LEU A 77 -14.22 -7.97 22.02
CA LEU A 77 -13.17 -7.81 23.04
C LEU A 77 -12.23 -9.03 23.11
N GLY A 78 -12.76 -10.22 22.82
CA GLY A 78 -12.01 -11.48 22.79
C GLY A 78 -11.32 -11.77 21.45
N LEU A 79 -11.40 -10.87 20.47
CA LEU A 79 -10.73 -11.06 19.18
C LEU A 79 -9.24 -10.71 19.27
N PRO A 80 -8.36 -11.45 18.56
CA PRO A 80 -7.01 -10.99 18.26
C PRO A 80 -7.05 -9.62 17.59
N LEU A 81 -6.06 -8.77 17.86
CA LEU A 81 -5.98 -7.44 17.24
C LEU A 81 -6.06 -7.47 15.69
N PRO A 82 -5.34 -8.34 14.96
CA PRO A 82 -5.45 -8.40 13.50
C PRO A 82 -6.88 -8.57 12.98
N ASP A 83 -7.65 -9.47 13.59
CA ASP A 83 -9.06 -9.67 13.27
C ASP A 83 -9.89 -8.40 13.51
N ALA A 84 -9.69 -7.76 14.65
CA ALA A 84 -10.41 -6.55 15.01
C ALA A 84 -10.08 -5.36 14.08
N HIS A 85 -8.82 -5.22 13.66
CA HIS A 85 -8.42 -4.17 12.72
C HIS A 85 -9.01 -4.37 11.32
N VAL A 86 -9.11 -5.62 10.84
CA VAL A 86 -9.84 -5.93 9.60
C VAL A 86 -11.31 -5.52 9.73
N LEU A 87 -11.98 -5.85 10.83
CA LEU A 87 -13.37 -5.45 11.05
C LEU A 87 -13.54 -3.93 11.11
N ARG A 88 -12.62 -3.21 11.75
CA ARG A 88 -12.60 -1.74 11.77
C ARG A 88 -12.41 -1.14 10.38
N ALA A 89 -11.47 -1.67 9.59
CA ALA A 89 -11.27 -1.27 8.20
C ALA A 89 -12.55 -1.41 7.37
N LEU A 90 -13.29 -2.50 7.56
CA LEU A 90 -14.56 -2.74 6.87
C LEU A 90 -15.66 -1.76 7.29
N LEU A 91 -15.73 -1.37 8.58
CA LEU A 91 -16.64 -0.32 9.03
C LEU A 91 -16.35 1.01 8.32
N ALA A 92 -15.08 1.37 8.15
CA ALA A 92 -14.68 2.59 7.45
C ALA A 92 -14.94 2.49 5.95
N PHE A 93 -14.60 1.36 5.31
CA PHE A 93 -14.89 1.07 3.90
C PHE A 93 -16.38 1.23 3.55
N ALA A 94 -17.27 0.77 4.45
CA ALA A 94 -18.71 0.86 4.27
C ALA A 94 -19.32 2.23 4.70
N GLY A 95 -18.48 3.14 5.19
CA GLY A 95 -18.91 4.44 5.73
C GLY A 95 -19.84 4.30 6.95
N VAL A 96 -19.70 3.24 7.73
CA VAL A 96 -20.40 3.07 9.02
C VAL A 96 -19.74 3.92 10.09
N VAL A 97 -18.41 3.97 10.08
CA VAL A 97 -17.63 4.96 10.82
C VAL A 97 -17.09 6.01 9.85
N PRO A 98 -17.02 7.29 10.26
CA PRO A 98 -16.45 8.32 9.41
C PRO A 98 -14.92 8.14 9.33
N GLU A 99 -14.40 8.23 8.12
CA GLU A 99 -12.99 8.42 7.83
C GLU A 99 -12.88 9.66 6.93
N GLU A 100 -12.26 10.71 7.44
CA GLU A 100 -12.05 11.93 6.67
C GLU A 100 -10.97 11.70 5.61
N PRO A 101 -11.09 12.30 4.42
CA PRO A 101 -10.00 12.28 3.45
C PRO A 101 -8.71 12.86 4.05
N GLY A 102 -7.63 12.07 3.97
CA GLY A 102 -6.29 12.57 4.29
C GLY A 102 -5.71 13.31 3.09
N ALA A 103 -4.85 14.30 3.36
CA ALA A 103 -4.05 14.96 2.34
C ALA A 103 -2.70 14.22 2.21
N TYR A 104 -2.39 13.79 0.99
CA TYR A 104 -1.17 13.04 0.67
C TYR A 104 -0.47 13.67 -0.53
N SER A 105 0.75 13.23 -0.77
CA SER A 105 1.53 13.56 -1.95
C SER A 105 2.00 12.29 -2.61
N CYS A 106 2.00 12.26 -3.94
CA CYS A 106 2.52 11.12 -4.67
C CYS A 106 4.02 10.94 -4.40
N GLU A 107 4.44 9.74 -4.02
CA GLU A 107 5.85 9.45 -3.69
C GLU A 107 6.77 9.62 -4.91
N ASN A 108 6.24 9.32 -6.10
CA ASN A 108 6.94 9.52 -7.35
C ASN A 108 6.97 10.98 -7.82
N CYS A 109 5.83 11.64 -8.09
CA CYS A 109 5.85 12.98 -8.70
C CYS A 109 5.60 14.15 -7.74
N GLY A 110 5.27 13.88 -6.47
CA GLY A 110 4.93 14.91 -5.48
C GLY A 110 3.54 15.54 -5.65
N ALA A 111 2.77 15.14 -6.68
CA ALA A 111 1.44 15.70 -6.90
C ALA A 111 0.53 15.45 -5.68
N PRO A 112 -0.16 16.48 -5.17
CA PRO A 112 -1.03 16.32 -4.02
C PRO A 112 -2.30 15.57 -4.42
N PHE A 113 -2.84 14.76 -3.51
CA PHE A 113 -4.14 14.13 -3.64
C PHE A 113 -4.83 14.00 -2.29
N GLU A 114 -6.16 13.96 -2.29
CA GLU A 114 -6.97 13.76 -1.10
C GLU A 114 -7.84 12.52 -1.27
N VAL A 115 -7.78 11.60 -0.30
CA VAL A 115 -8.59 10.39 -0.32
C VAL A 115 -8.81 9.83 1.08
N ALA A 116 -9.95 9.18 1.30
CA ALA A 116 -10.18 8.34 2.47
C ALA A 116 -9.67 6.92 2.14
N PRO A 117 -8.52 6.46 2.68
CA PRO A 117 -7.88 5.20 2.27
C PRO A 117 -8.81 3.99 2.33
N SER A 118 -9.64 3.87 3.37
CA SER A 118 -10.58 2.76 3.52
C SER A 118 -11.58 2.68 2.38
N SER A 119 -11.87 3.77 1.67
CA SER A 119 -12.75 3.76 0.49
C SER A 119 -12.11 3.11 -0.75
N LEU A 120 -10.79 2.90 -0.74
CA LEU A 120 -10.04 2.23 -1.80
C LEU A 120 -9.60 0.80 -1.40
N LEU A 121 -9.94 0.35 -0.18
CA LEU A 121 -9.56 -0.98 0.29
C LEU A 121 -10.13 -2.09 -0.62
N GLU A 122 -9.26 -3.01 -1.02
CA GLU A 122 -9.64 -4.24 -1.70
C GLU A 122 -10.13 -5.27 -0.69
N ILE A 123 -11.44 -5.51 -0.66
CA ILE A 123 -12.07 -6.40 0.32
C ILE A 123 -12.26 -7.84 -0.17
N GLY A 124 -11.99 -8.10 -1.45
CA GLY A 124 -12.15 -9.40 -2.12
C GLY A 124 -11.58 -10.57 -1.30
N PRO A 125 -10.29 -10.52 -0.90
CA PRO A 125 -9.65 -11.62 -0.16
C PRO A 125 -10.39 -11.97 1.14
N PHE A 126 -10.84 -10.95 1.89
CA PHE A 126 -11.61 -11.14 3.12
C PHE A 126 -13.01 -11.69 2.84
N THR A 127 -13.67 -11.29 1.77
CA THR A 127 -15.03 -11.76 1.45
C THR A 127 -15.07 -13.17 0.88
N ASP A 128 -14.03 -13.56 0.12
CA ASP A 128 -13.96 -14.85 -0.57
C ASP A 128 -13.15 -15.90 0.20
N GLY A 129 -12.40 -15.49 1.23
CA GLY A 129 -11.59 -16.38 2.06
C GLY A 129 -10.25 -16.76 1.45
N GLU A 130 -9.70 -15.90 0.59
CA GLU A 130 -8.41 -16.06 -0.08
C GLU A 130 -7.30 -15.41 0.77
N LEU A 131 -7.09 -15.97 1.97
CA LEU A 131 -6.12 -15.49 2.97
C LEU A 131 -4.99 -16.53 3.20
N ASP A 132 -4.40 -17.00 2.10
CA ASP A 132 -3.37 -18.03 2.06
C ASP A 132 -2.10 -17.59 1.29
N ASP A 133 -1.95 -16.29 1.01
CA ASP A 133 -0.76 -15.77 0.36
C ASP A 133 0.46 -15.85 1.31
N PRO A 134 1.59 -16.43 0.87
CA PRO A 134 2.74 -16.70 1.74
C PRO A 134 3.45 -15.44 2.25
N GLU A 135 3.16 -14.27 1.68
CA GLU A 135 3.74 -12.99 2.07
C GLU A 135 2.68 -12.08 2.70
N LEU A 136 1.55 -11.87 2.02
CA LEU A 136 0.51 -10.92 2.44
C LEU A 136 -0.28 -11.41 3.65
N ASP A 137 -0.39 -12.74 3.82
CA ASP A 137 -1.07 -13.39 4.95
C ASP A 137 -0.09 -14.05 5.92
N ARG A 138 1.21 -13.78 5.76
CA ARG A 138 2.24 -14.34 6.64
C ARG A 138 1.99 -13.88 8.09
N PRO A 139 1.81 -14.81 9.04
CA PRO A 139 1.63 -14.43 10.43
C PRO A 139 2.93 -13.82 10.98
N PHE A 140 2.79 -12.79 11.80
CA PHE A 140 3.92 -12.19 12.51
C PHE A 140 4.50 -13.19 13.54
N ASP A 141 5.83 -13.33 13.58
CA ASP A 141 6.49 -14.20 14.55
C ASP A 141 6.60 -13.54 15.93
N PHE A 142 5.59 -13.75 16.78
CA PHE A 142 5.59 -13.31 18.17
C PHE A 142 6.62 -14.04 19.06
N GLY A 143 7.14 -15.19 18.62
CA GLY A 143 8.15 -15.94 19.34
C GLY A 143 9.56 -15.34 19.18
N ALA A 144 9.82 -14.71 18.04
CA ALA A 144 11.12 -14.14 17.69
C ALA A 144 11.44 -12.81 18.38
N SER A 145 12.74 -12.50 18.43
CA SER A 145 13.21 -11.16 18.76
C SER A 145 13.52 -10.43 17.47
N HIS A 146 12.93 -9.26 17.30
CA HIS A 146 13.01 -8.43 16.10
C HIS A 146 14.06 -7.34 16.29
N PRO A 147 14.92 -7.07 15.29
CA PRO A 147 15.94 -6.03 15.39
C PRO A 147 15.29 -4.64 15.46
N VAL A 148 15.88 -3.75 16.26
CA VAL A 148 15.54 -2.32 16.29
C VAL A 148 16.81 -1.49 16.43
N PRO A 149 16.80 -0.21 16.01
CA PRO A 149 17.87 0.72 16.32
C PRO A 149 18.20 0.77 17.82
N ALA A 150 19.43 1.16 18.13
CA ALA A 150 19.95 1.00 19.47
C ALA A 150 19.28 1.98 20.45
N LEU A 151 18.62 1.47 21.49
CA LEU A 151 17.99 2.28 22.54
C LEU A 151 18.45 1.88 23.94
N ARG A 152 18.44 2.83 24.87
CA ARG A 152 18.87 2.60 26.25
C ARG A 152 17.71 2.10 27.11
N VAL A 153 17.87 0.91 27.68
CA VAL A 153 16.90 0.28 28.58
C VAL A 153 17.53 0.12 29.97
N GLY A 154 17.15 1.01 30.88
CA GLY A 154 17.82 1.16 32.18
C GLY A 154 19.31 1.52 32.02
N ARG A 155 20.20 0.56 32.33
CA ARG A 155 21.65 0.71 32.19
C ARG A 155 22.24 0.00 30.97
N ALA A 156 21.44 -0.77 30.23
CA ALA A 156 21.90 -1.55 29.09
C ALA A 156 21.51 -0.90 27.76
N LEU A 157 22.30 -1.19 26.72
CA LEU A 157 21.93 -0.90 25.34
C LEU A 157 21.15 -2.11 24.78
N CYS A 158 20.03 -1.83 24.15
CA CYS A 158 19.14 -2.80 23.52
C CYS A 158 19.12 -2.57 22.01
N ARG A 159 19.03 -3.65 21.23
CA ARG A 159 18.88 -3.63 19.75
C ARG A 159 17.82 -4.58 19.25
N SER A 160 16.95 -5.04 20.15
CA SER A 160 15.87 -5.95 19.78
C SER A 160 14.64 -5.81 20.66
N VAL A 161 13.47 -6.04 20.07
CA VAL A 161 12.18 -6.08 20.76
C VAL A 161 11.56 -7.45 20.59
N ARG A 162 10.69 -7.85 21.52
CA ARG A 162 9.83 -9.02 21.36
C ARG A 162 8.40 -8.67 21.73
N PHE A 163 7.49 -8.99 20.82
CA PHE A 163 6.06 -8.80 21.02
C PHE A 163 5.39 -10.09 21.51
N VAL A 164 4.17 -9.98 22.01
CA VAL A 164 3.23 -11.09 22.24
C VAL A 164 1.89 -10.77 21.62
N GLU A 165 1.11 -11.78 21.27
CA GLU A 165 -0.27 -11.59 20.82
C GLU A 165 -1.09 -10.84 21.87
N ARG A 166 -2.05 -10.05 21.38
CA ARG A 166 -2.99 -9.28 22.20
C ARG A 166 -4.40 -9.40 21.66
N THR A 167 -5.34 -9.51 22.58
CA THR A 167 -6.76 -9.32 22.28
C THR A 167 -7.11 -7.83 22.35
N VAL A 168 -8.28 -7.49 21.83
CA VAL A 168 -8.85 -6.14 21.95
C VAL A 168 -8.99 -5.70 23.41
N GLU A 169 -9.41 -6.60 24.31
CA GLU A 169 -9.53 -6.31 25.74
C GLU A 169 -8.18 -5.90 26.35
N GLU A 170 -7.13 -6.68 26.08
CA GLU A 170 -5.78 -6.43 26.59
C GLU A 170 -5.17 -5.15 26.02
N ALA A 171 -5.52 -4.81 24.78
CA ALA A 171 -5.04 -3.62 24.08
C ALA A 171 -5.84 -2.35 24.39
N MET A 172 -6.96 -2.46 25.11
CA MET A 172 -7.89 -1.35 25.34
C MET A 172 -7.26 -0.06 25.92
N PRO A 173 -6.23 -0.10 26.79
CA PRO A 173 -5.51 1.11 27.22
C PRO A 173 -4.91 1.91 26.05
N LEU A 174 -4.43 1.22 25.01
CA LEU A 174 -3.89 1.82 23.80
C LEU A 174 -5.02 2.26 22.86
N LEU A 175 -6.05 1.42 22.65
CA LEU A 175 -7.18 1.76 21.76
C LEU A 175 -7.97 3.01 22.21
N ARG A 176 -7.96 3.30 23.52
CA ARG A 176 -8.60 4.49 24.10
C ARG A 176 -7.74 5.74 24.07
N ALA A 177 -6.44 5.60 23.83
CA ALA A 177 -5.55 6.75 23.75
C ALA A 177 -6.05 7.69 22.63
N PRO A 178 -6.01 9.01 22.85
CA PRO A 178 -6.29 9.94 21.77
C PRO A 178 -5.23 9.76 20.67
N CYS A 179 -5.68 9.76 19.41
CA CYS A 179 -4.77 9.75 18.26
C CYS A 179 -4.00 11.09 18.18
N ASP A 180 -4.64 12.19 18.61
CA ASP A 180 -4.06 13.53 18.56
C ASP A 180 -3.37 13.88 19.89
N GLY A 181 -2.04 14.00 19.86
CA GLY A 181 -1.24 14.55 20.97
C GLY A 181 -0.11 13.64 21.46
N ALA A 182 0.67 14.16 22.43
CA ALA A 182 1.81 13.42 22.97
C ALA A 182 1.35 12.15 23.72
N LEU A 183 1.60 10.99 23.11
CA LEU A 183 1.32 9.69 23.70
C LEU A 183 2.17 9.48 24.97
N ARG A 184 1.51 9.45 26.14
CA ARG A 184 2.21 9.15 27.38
C ARG A 184 2.46 7.64 27.50
N VAL A 185 3.70 7.23 27.28
CA VAL A 185 4.09 5.82 27.43
C VAL A 185 4.10 5.41 28.91
N THR A 186 3.21 4.49 29.27
CA THR A 186 3.03 3.96 30.62
C THR A 186 3.20 2.43 30.63
N PRO A 187 3.40 1.78 31.79
CA PRO A 187 3.51 0.33 31.86
C PRO A 187 2.29 -0.41 31.27
N SER A 188 1.08 0.15 31.46
CA SER A 188 -0.15 -0.38 30.88
C SER A 188 -0.19 -0.22 29.36
N LEU A 189 0.33 0.89 28.83
CA LEU A 189 0.42 1.10 27.39
C LEU A 189 1.41 0.12 26.75
N VAL A 190 2.57 -0.10 27.38
CA VAL A 190 3.55 -1.11 26.95
C VAL A 190 2.94 -2.51 26.90
N ALA A 191 2.18 -2.87 27.93
CA ALA A 191 1.46 -4.14 27.96
C ALA A 191 0.42 -4.22 26.82
N ALA A 192 -0.35 -3.14 26.60
CA ALA A 192 -1.36 -3.04 25.55
C ALA A 192 -0.78 -3.10 24.12
N MET A 193 0.40 -2.50 23.89
CA MET A 193 1.16 -2.67 22.64
C MET A 193 1.60 -4.13 22.41
N GLY A 194 1.68 -4.91 23.49
CA GLY A 194 2.18 -6.28 23.49
C GLY A 194 3.70 -6.37 23.52
N VAL A 195 4.41 -5.33 23.95
CA VAL A 195 5.87 -5.38 24.12
C VAL A 195 6.21 -6.22 25.35
N ALA A 196 6.69 -7.44 25.12
CA ALA A 196 7.02 -8.40 26.18
C ALA A 196 8.47 -8.28 26.67
N ALA A 197 9.38 -7.81 25.81
CA ALA A 197 10.76 -7.55 26.20
C ALA A 197 11.44 -6.52 25.28
N LEU A 198 12.39 -5.77 25.85
CA LEU A 198 13.42 -5.06 25.11
C LEU A 198 14.78 -5.70 25.45
N GLY A 199 15.31 -6.48 24.52
CA GLY A 199 16.50 -7.31 24.74
C GLY A 199 16.26 -8.30 25.88
N ARG A 200 16.94 -8.10 27.01
CA ARG A 200 16.78 -8.94 28.22
C ARG A 200 15.82 -8.35 29.27
N GLU A 201 15.43 -7.08 29.14
CA GLU A 201 14.53 -6.44 30.10
C GLU A 201 13.08 -6.84 29.85
N ARG A 202 12.35 -7.14 30.93
CA ARG A 202 10.94 -7.60 30.91
C ARG A 202 10.03 -6.79 31.82
N ARG A 203 10.58 -5.91 32.66
CA ARG A 203 9.79 -5.09 33.59
C ARG A 203 9.12 -3.94 32.83
N ALA A 204 7.80 -3.94 32.80
CA ALA A 204 7.00 -2.97 32.05
C ALA A 204 7.31 -1.50 32.40
N SER A 205 7.64 -1.20 33.67
CA SER A 205 8.05 0.15 34.08
C SER A 205 9.36 0.61 33.44
N VAL A 206 10.36 -0.25 33.39
CA VAL A 206 11.66 0.06 32.78
C VAL A 206 11.54 0.16 31.26
N ILE A 207 10.69 -0.67 30.65
CA ILE A 207 10.40 -0.61 29.22
C ILE A 207 9.66 0.69 28.88
N ALA A 208 8.62 1.06 29.64
CA ALA A 208 7.88 2.31 29.41
C ALA A 208 8.80 3.53 29.49
N ASP A 209 9.66 3.58 30.50
CA ASP A 209 10.66 4.62 30.67
C ASP A 209 11.67 4.67 29.50
N ALA A 210 12.04 3.51 28.95
CA ALA A 210 12.96 3.43 27.81
C ALA A 210 12.31 3.94 26.52
N LEU A 211 11.06 3.52 26.26
CA LEU A 211 10.29 3.95 25.09
C LEU A 211 9.96 5.45 25.13
N ALA A 212 9.61 5.98 26.31
CA ALA A 212 9.37 7.42 26.48
C ALA A 212 10.59 8.31 26.22
N ARG A 213 11.80 7.72 26.18
CA ARG A 213 13.08 8.40 25.89
C ARG A 213 13.80 7.77 24.71
N ALA A 214 13.09 6.98 23.90
CA ALA A 214 13.68 6.33 22.75
C ALA A 214 14.09 7.41 21.73
N PRO A 215 15.24 7.26 21.07
CA PRO A 215 15.53 8.00 19.85
C PRO A 215 14.40 7.82 18.81
N ASP A 216 14.16 8.83 17.97
CA ASP A 216 13.05 8.82 17.01
C ASP A 216 13.10 7.63 16.05
N ASP A 217 14.29 7.23 15.60
CA ASP A 217 14.50 6.07 14.73
C ASP A 217 14.16 4.74 15.44
N ALA A 218 14.54 4.60 16.70
CA ALA A 218 14.19 3.43 17.51
C ALA A 218 12.69 3.37 17.82
N TRP A 219 12.05 4.51 18.09
CA TRP A 219 10.60 4.57 18.28
C TRP A 219 9.84 4.24 16.99
N ALA A 220 10.24 4.84 15.86
CA ALA A 220 9.64 4.56 14.55
C ALA A 220 9.72 3.07 14.20
N ALA A 221 10.88 2.44 14.34
CA ALA A 221 11.04 1.00 14.09
C ALA A 221 10.16 0.11 15.00
N ILE A 222 9.91 0.54 16.25
CA ILE A 222 9.01 -0.18 17.16
C ILE A 222 7.55 -0.01 16.74
N VAL A 223 7.16 1.17 16.25
CA VAL A 223 5.82 1.42 15.70
C VAL A 223 5.61 0.62 14.42
N ASP A 224 6.60 0.54 13.53
CA ASP A 224 6.52 -0.26 12.30
C ASP A 224 6.34 -1.75 12.60
N LEU A 225 7.13 -2.29 13.54
CA LEU A 225 6.96 -3.68 14.01
C LEU A 225 5.61 -3.90 14.71
N TYR A 226 5.09 -2.90 15.43
CA TYR A 226 3.74 -2.98 15.98
C TYR A 226 2.70 -3.04 14.85
N HIS A 227 2.83 -2.22 13.81
CA HIS A 227 1.92 -2.26 12.67
C HIS A 227 2.01 -3.59 11.92
N GLU A 228 3.20 -4.09 11.61
CA GLU A 228 3.38 -5.41 11.01
C GLU A 228 2.73 -6.53 11.85
N ALA A 229 2.84 -6.43 13.18
CA ALA A 229 2.26 -7.41 14.09
C ALA A 229 0.72 -7.35 14.20
N ARG A 230 0.10 -6.17 14.01
CA ARG A 230 -1.34 -5.96 14.31
C ARG A 230 -2.19 -5.69 13.08
N TYR A 231 -1.61 -5.21 11.99
CA TYR A 231 -2.30 -4.89 10.76
C TYR A 231 -1.79 -5.84 9.67
N PRO A 232 -2.63 -6.79 9.21
CA PRO A 232 -2.26 -7.64 8.07
C PRO A 232 -1.80 -6.78 6.89
N ALA A 233 -0.83 -7.26 6.11
CA ALA A 233 -0.30 -6.53 4.95
C ALA A 233 -1.39 -6.19 3.92
N ARG A 234 -2.50 -6.94 3.92
CA ARG A 234 -3.70 -6.65 3.12
C ARG A 234 -4.47 -5.40 3.54
N LEU A 235 -4.22 -4.83 4.72
CA LEU A 235 -4.85 -3.58 5.17
C LEU A 235 -4.14 -2.35 4.61
N VAL A 236 -4.02 -2.34 3.29
CA VAL A 236 -3.45 -1.27 2.48
C VAL A 236 -4.41 -0.97 1.33
N ALA A 237 -4.60 0.30 1.05
CA ALA A 237 -5.33 0.80 -0.10
C ALA A 237 -4.34 1.29 -1.16
N VAL A 238 -4.64 1.02 -2.42
CA VAL A 238 -3.80 1.46 -3.55
C VAL A 238 -4.43 2.68 -4.20
N HIS A 239 -3.72 3.81 -4.17
CA HIS A 239 -4.07 5.02 -4.93
C HIS A 239 -3.12 5.18 -6.12
N ARG A 240 -3.67 5.23 -7.34
CA ARG A 240 -2.90 5.56 -8.55
C ARG A 240 -2.92 7.05 -8.82
N CYS A 241 -1.74 7.66 -8.88
CA CYS A 241 -1.57 9.07 -9.16
C CYS A 241 -2.07 9.40 -10.57
N ALA A 242 -2.99 10.36 -10.68
CA ALA A 242 -3.50 10.81 -11.98
C ALA A 242 -2.45 11.54 -12.85
N GLY A 243 -1.36 12.02 -12.23
CA GLY A 243 -0.31 12.77 -12.93
C GLY A 243 0.75 11.87 -13.57
N CYS A 244 1.28 10.89 -12.82
CA CYS A 244 2.39 10.04 -13.29
C CYS A 244 2.06 8.54 -13.36
N GLY A 245 0.86 8.12 -12.94
CA GLY A 245 0.47 6.71 -12.92
C GLY A 245 0.97 5.93 -11.69
N ALA A 246 1.88 6.50 -10.90
CA ALA A 246 2.50 5.82 -9.78
C ALA A 246 1.48 5.35 -8.74
N ARG A 247 1.72 4.15 -8.23
CA ARG A 247 1.01 3.54 -7.11
C ARG A 247 1.49 4.14 -5.80
N ASN A 248 0.55 4.44 -4.91
CA ASN A 248 0.79 4.95 -3.57
C ASN A 248 0.00 4.06 -2.60
N ASP A 249 0.71 3.42 -1.69
CA ASP A 249 0.15 2.50 -0.73
C ASP A 249 -0.23 3.24 0.55
N LEU A 250 -1.51 3.19 0.90
CA LEU A 250 -2.08 3.93 2.02
C LEU A 250 -2.53 2.98 3.10
N ASP A 251 -2.14 3.28 4.34
CA ASP A 251 -2.53 2.52 5.52
C ASP A 251 -4.06 2.54 5.71
N VAL A 252 -4.66 1.36 5.93
CA VAL A 252 -6.10 1.20 6.19
C VAL A 252 -6.35 0.53 7.55
N PRO A 253 -7.33 0.98 8.36
CA PRO A 253 -7.91 2.33 8.30
C PRO A 253 -6.85 3.40 8.55
N LEU A 254 -7.12 4.63 8.13
CA LEU A 254 -6.21 5.76 8.31
C LEU A 254 -5.91 6.02 9.78
N ALA A 255 -6.95 6.01 10.62
CA ALA A 255 -6.79 6.21 12.06
C ALA A 255 -6.28 4.93 12.75
N ARG A 256 -5.00 4.96 13.15
CA ARG A 256 -4.33 3.90 13.93
C ARG A 256 -4.06 4.36 15.36
N GLU A 257 -3.68 3.41 16.22
CA GLU A 257 -3.36 3.74 17.61
C GLU A 257 -2.02 4.48 17.76
N LEU A 258 -1.08 4.19 16.86
CA LEU A 258 0.25 4.77 16.82
C LEU A 258 0.45 5.36 15.42
N GLU A 259 0.85 6.62 15.34
CA GLU A 259 1.22 7.22 14.07
C GLU A 259 2.58 6.71 13.62
N ARG A 260 2.69 6.29 12.35
CA ARG A 260 4.02 6.08 11.75
C ARG A 260 4.72 7.43 11.67
N ALA A 261 6.04 7.42 11.83
CA ALA A 261 6.82 8.59 11.46
C ALA A 261 6.52 8.91 9.99
N PRO A 262 6.30 10.19 9.61
CA PRO A 262 6.16 10.52 8.20
C PRO A 262 7.42 10.02 7.48
N LEU A 263 7.21 9.29 6.38
CA LEU A 263 8.28 8.97 5.45
C LEU A 263 8.91 10.30 5.06
N ARG A 264 10.11 10.59 5.57
CA ARG A 264 10.79 11.87 5.35
C ARG A 264 10.78 12.18 3.86
N ALA A 265 10.06 13.23 3.46
CA ALA A 265 9.86 13.59 2.07
C ALA A 265 11.22 13.70 1.34
N PRO A 266 11.28 13.35 0.06
CA PRO A 266 12.46 13.60 -0.76
C PRO A 266 12.64 15.11 -0.93
N GLY A 267 13.37 15.76 -0.02
CA GLY A 267 13.68 17.20 -0.11
C GLY A 267 14.13 17.87 1.18
N ASP A 268 13.71 17.39 2.36
CA ASP A 268 13.99 18.08 3.64
C ASP A 268 15.43 17.86 4.16
N GLY A 269 16.33 17.33 3.32
CA GLY A 269 17.72 17.03 3.65
C GLY A 269 18.76 17.98 3.06
N GLU A 270 18.37 18.97 2.23
CA GLU A 270 19.30 20.00 1.74
C GLU A 270 19.34 21.20 2.69
N ASP A 271 19.74 21.01 3.96
CA ASP A 271 20.46 22.05 4.76
C ASP A 271 20.87 21.61 6.18
N ASP A 272 21.01 20.31 6.47
CA ASP A 272 21.52 19.91 7.80
C ASP A 272 23.06 20.07 7.84
N ARG A 273 23.49 21.31 8.07
CA ARG A 273 24.86 21.64 8.46
C ARG A 273 25.19 20.84 9.73
N GLY A 274 25.87 19.72 9.52
CA GLY A 274 26.18 18.75 10.56
C GLY A 274 26.70 19.37 11.85
N ALA A 275 26.11 18.95 12.96
CA ALA A 275 26.71 19.09 14.28
C ALA A 275 28.07 18.33 14.28
N PRO A 276 29.16 18.96 14.74
CA PRO A 276 30.47 18.32 14.75
C PRO A 276 30.49 17.26 15.86
N GLY A 277 30.50 15.98 15.50
CA GLY A 277 30.81 14.92 16.47
C GLY A 277 30.25 13.52 16.22
N SER A 278 29.34 13.31 15.28
CA SER A 278 28.95 11.94 14.88
C SER A 278 29.92 11.41 13.84
N THR A 279 30.58 10.28 14.13
CA THR A 279 31.37 9.54 13.14
C THR A 279 30.44 8.51 12.49
N PRO A 280 29.98 8.70 11.24
CA PRO A 280 29.16 7.71 10.55
C PRO A 280 30.04 6.53 10.12
N ARG A 281 29.57 5.30 10.35
CA ARG A 281 30.07 4.13 9.61
C ARG A 281 29.76 4.37 8.12
N ARG A 282 30.74 4.13 7.25
CA ARG A 282 30.67 4.22 5.78
C ARG A 282 29.51 3.40 5.21
N ALA A 283 28.31 3.95 5.14
CA ALA A 283 27.53 3.88 3.92
C ALA A 283 28.02 5.09 3.10
N GLY A 284 28.55 4.88 1.90
CA GLY A 284 28.90 6.01 1.03
C GLY A 284 27.64 6.83 0.78
N ALA A 285 27.72 8.15 0.81
CA ALA A 285 26.62 8.97 0.30
C ALA A 285 26.32 8.53 -1.14
N PHE A 286 25.04 8.44 -1.50
CA PHE A 286 24.61 8.15 -2.86
C PHE A 286 25.29 9.14 -3.84
N PRO A 287 25.82 8.69 -5.00
CA PRO A 287 26.51 9.56 -5.94
C PRO A 287 25.61 10.73 -6.37
N ASP A 288 26.19 11.91 -6.58
CA ASP A 288 25.46 13.01 -7.23
C ASP A 288 25.16 12.66 -8.70
N LEU A 289 24.36 13.51 -9.36
CA LEU A 289 23.88 13.24 -10.72
C LEU A 289 25.03 13.08 -11.72
N ASP A 290 26.06 13.93 -11.63
CA ASP A 290 27.22 13.87 -12.54
C ASP A 290 28.03 12.58 -12.32
N ALA A 291 28.26 12.19 -11.06
CA ALA A 291 28.96 10.95 -10.74
C ALA A 291 28.15 9.71 -11.13
N PHE A 292 26.83 9.74 -10.95
CA PHE A 292 25.93 8.68 -11.38
C PHE A 292 25.90 8.56 -12.91
N GLU A 293 25.80 9.68 -13.64
CA GLU A 293 25.87 9.70 -15.09
C GLU A 293 27.18 9.11 -15.61
N ALA A 294 28.31 9.47 -15.00
CA ALA A 294 29.60 8.90 -15.37
C ALA A 294 29.66 7.37 -15.18
N ARG A 295 29.06 6.85 -14.10
CA ARG A 295 28.96 5.39 -13.84
C ARG A 295 28.07 4.71 -14.87
N VAL A 296 26.87 5.25 -15.12
CA VAL A 296 25.92 4.73 -16.12
C VAL A 296 26.55 4.69 -17.52
N ARG A 297 27.25 5.76 -17.93
CA ARG A 297 27.94 5.79 -19.23
C ARG A 297 29.05 4.75 -19.33
N ALA A 298 29.86 4.61 -18.28
CA ALA A 298 30.92 3.60 -18.25
C ALA A 298 30.36 2.17 -18.28
N ALA A 299 29.26 1.90 -17.58
CA ALA A 299 28.55 0.62 -17.61
C ALA A 299 28.01 0.33 -19.02
N ALA A 300 27.28 1.29 -19.62
CA ALA A 300 26.72 1.15 -20.96
C ALA A 300 27.78 0.89 -22.02
N GLU A 301 28.92 1.58 -22.00
CA GLU A 301 30.01 1.33 -22.95
C GLU A 301 30.51 -0.12 -22.88
N ARG A 302 30.69 -0.65 -21.67
CA ARG A 302 31.12 -2.05 -21.46
C ARG A 302 30.05 -3.04 -21.94
N ILE A 303 28.80 -2.83 -21.56
CA ILE A 303 27.67 -3.73 -21.88
C ILE A 303 27.38 -3.72 -23.38
N TYR A 304 27.30 -2.54 -24.00
CA TYR A 304 27.06 -2.42 -25.46
C TYR A 304 28.17 -3.13 -26.25
N ALA A 305 29.42 -2.96 -25.84
CA ALA A 305 30.54 -3.67 -26.47
C ALA A 305 30.44 -5.19 -26.28
N ALA A 306 30.09 -5.66 -25.08
CA ALA A 306 29.95 -7.09 -24.78
C ALA A 306 28.77 -7.74 -25.51
N ARG A 307 27.64 -7.03 -25.63
CA ARG A 307 26.41 -7.48 -26.31
C ARG A 307 26.44 -7.25 -27.82
N GLY A 308 27.44 -6.53 -28.33
CA GLY A 308 27.59 -6.24 -29.76
C GLY A 308 26.57 -5.24 -30.31
N VAL A 309 26.02 -4.39 -29.45
CA VAL A 309 24.92 -3.46 -29.76
C VAL A 309 25.48 -2.05 -30.02
N ARG A 310 24.85 -1.32 -30.94
CA ARG A 310 25.22 0.06 -31.34
C ARG A 310 23.97 0.84 -31.72
N ASN A 311 24.09 2.17 -31.80
CA ASN A 311 23.03 3.08 -32.24
C ASN A 311 21.79 3.09 -31.32
N ILE A 312 22.01 2.92 -30.02
CA ILE A 312 21.01 3.21 -28.99
C ILE A 312 21.45 4.50 -28.29
N ASP A 313 20.56 5.48 -28.21
CA ASP A 313 20.80 6.68 -27.44
C ASP A 313 20.61 6.38 -25.95
N LEU A 314 21.49 6.89 -25.10
CA LEU A 314 21.44 6.70 -23.65
C LEU A 314 21.16 8.05 -22.96
N PHE A 315 20.07 8.09 -22.20
CA PHE A 315 19.66 9.25 -21.42
C PHE A 315 19.65 8.94 -19.93
N ILE A 316 20.16 9.89 -19.13
CA ILE A 316 20.07 9.85 -17.68
C ILE A 316 19.06 10.94 -17.30
N ASP A 317 17.93 10.53 -16.76
CA ASP A 317 16.82 11.42 -16.44
C ASP A 317 16.74 11.64 -14.93
N ALA A 318 16.85 12.90 -14.51
CA ALA A 318 16.71 13.33 -13.12
C ALA A 318 15.28 13.75 -12.75
N GLY A 319 14.37 13.71 -13.73
CA GLY A 319 12.97 14.07 -13.59
C GLY A 319 12.12 13.04 -12.85
N VAL A 320 10.82 13.06 -13.14
CA VAL A 320 9.86 12.07 -12.60
C VAL A 320 9.97 10.80 -13.45
N PRO A 321 10.38 9.66 -12.87
CA PRO A 321 10.45 8.40 -13.61
C PRO A 321 9.09 7.98 -14.15
N ALA A 322 9.12 7.33 -15.30
CA ALA A 322 7.98 6.59 -15.82
C ALA A 322 7.61 5.46 -14.85
N CYS A 323 6.36 5.01 -14.91
CA CYS A 323 5.90 3.87 -14.12
C CYS A 323 5.49 2.74 -15.07
N ASP A 324 5.61 1.51 -14.60
CA ASP A 324 5.03 0.35 -15.27
C ASP A 324 3.48 0.32 -15.17
N ASP A 325 2.86 -0.72 -15.72
CA ASP A 325 1.42 -0.93 -15.62
C ASP A 325 0.97 -1.21 -14.16
N GLY A 326 1.86 -1.66 -13.28
CA GLY A 326 1.68 -1.80 -11.83
C GLY A 326 1.63 -0.46 -11.08
N GLY A 327 2.17 0.60 -11.68
CA GLY A 327 2.39 1.90 -11.06
C GLY A 327 3.71 1.98 -10.28
N GLU A 328 4.63 1.04 -10.48
CA GLU A 328 5.97 1.04 -9.90
C GLU A 328 6.91 1.94 -10.73
N PRO A 329 7.61 2.90 -10.09
CA PRO A 329 8.59 3.73 -10.79
C PRO A 329 9.74 2.90 -11.37
N LEU A 330 10.04 3.11 -12.66
CA LEU A 330 11.08 2.35 -13.36
C LEU A 330 12.49 2.82 -12.97
N LEU A 331 13.45 1.88 -12.90
CA LEU A 331 14.89 2.17 -12.82
C LEU A 331 15.46 2.56 -14.19
N GLY A 332 15.02 1.84 -15.23
CA GLY A 332 15.32 2.13 -16.62
C GLY A 332 14.15 1.80 -17.53
N CYS A 333 14.20 2.26 -18.77
CA CYS A 333 13.29 1.78 -19.80
C CYS A 333 13.90 1.89 -21.21
N TYR A 334 13.50 0.96 -22.07
CA TYR A 334 13.79 0.95 -23.48
C TYR A 334 12.60 1.49 -24.29
N ALA A 335 12.89 2.43 -25.18
CA ALA A 335 11.94 2.92 -26.18
C ALA A 335 12.41 2.53 -27.58
N PRO A 336 11.62 1.79 -28.37
CA PRO A 336 11.99 1.46 -29.74
C PRO A 336 12.02 2.72 -30.60
N GLY A 337 12.98 2.77 -31.52
CA GLY A 337 13.09 3.86 -32.49
C GLY A 337 11.87 3.90 -33.40
N THR A 338 11.38 5.09 -33.71
CA THR A 338 10.27 5.25 -34.65
C THR A 338 10.79 5.38 -36.07
N PRO A 339 10.11 4.76 -37.07
CA PRO A 339 10.37 5.08 -38.47
C PRO A 339 10.24 6.59 -38.68
N ALA A 340 10.92 7.10 -39.70
CA ALA A 340 10.73 8.48 -40.12
C ALA A 340 9.24 8.77 -40.32
N ASP A 341 8.73 9.77 -39.59
CA ASP A 341 7.37 10.27 -39.74
C ASP A 341 7.22 11.04 -41.07
N ASP A 342 6.07 11.68 -41.29
CA ASP A 342 5.83 12.52 -42.48
C ASP A 342 6.86 13.66 -42.66
N LEU A 343 7.62 14.00 -41.60
CA LEU A 343 8.69 14.99 -41.61
C LEU A 343 10.06 14.38 -41.93
N GLY A 344 10.16 13.06 -42.06
CA GLY A 344 11.38 12.36 -42.49
C GLY A 344 12.41 12.14 -41.37
N ILE A 345 12.07 12.39 -40.11
CA ILE A 345 13.03 12.33 -39.00
C ILE A 345 12.83 11.02 -38.22
N ALA A 346 13.65 10.02 -38.54
CA ALA A 346 13.71 8.81 -37.73
C ALA A 346 14.28 9.12 -36.34
N ARG A 347 13.71 8.53 -35.30
CA ARG A 347 14.26 8.58 -33.95
C ARG A 347 15.02 7.29 -33.69
N PRO A 348 16.29 7.34 -33.24
CA PRO A 348 16.99 6.14 -32.84
C PRO A 348 16.29 5.51 -31.63
N PRO A 349 16.48 4.19 -31.41
CA PRO A 349 16.09 3.57 -30.16
C PRO A 349 16.80 4.23 -28.98
N GLU A 350 16.12 4.27 -27.84
CA GLU A 350 16.56 4.96 -26.63
C GLU A 350 16.54 4.01 -25.44
N ILE A 351 17.56 4.10 -24.58
CA ILE A 351 17.53 3.61 -23.20
C ILE A 351 17.59 4.82 -22.27
N ARG A 352 16.67 4.88 -21.32
CA ARG A 352 16.64 5.90 -20.29
C ARG A 352 16.86 5.29 -18.91
N ILE A 353 17.70 5.91 -18.09
CA ILE A 353 17.98 5.51 -16.70
C ILE A 353 17.53 6.63 -15.76
N PHE A 354 16.77 6.30 -14.73
CA PHE A 354 16.13 7.27 -13.85
C PHE A 354 16.88 7.43 -12.53
N TYR A 355 17.66 8.52 -12.41
CA TYR A 355 18.47 8.83 -11.22
C TYR A 355 17.65 8.86 -9.93
N ARG A 356 16.42 9.40 -10.00
CA ARG A 356 15.55 9.53 -8.83
C ARG A 356 15.14 8.19 -8.25
N THR A 357 14.85 7.19 -9.09
CA THR A 357 14.45 5.84 -8.65
C THR A 357 15.61 5.17 -7.93
N PHE A 358 16.81 5.14 -8.54
CA PHE A 358 18.01 4.59 -7.89
C PHE A 358 18.31 5.22 -6.54
N ARG A 359 18.14 6.54 -6.42
CA ARG A 359 18.36 7.25 -5.16
C ARG A 359 17.32 6.90 -4.09
N LEU A 360 16.08 6.63 -4.50
CA LEU A 360 15.02 6.19 -3.61
C LEU A 360 15.31 4.78 -3.09
N GLU A 361 15.58 3.83 -4.00
CA GLU A 361 15.92 2.44 -3.65
C GLU A 361 17.12 2.37 -2.72
N ALA A 362 18.22 3.08 -3.03
CA ALA A 362 19.41 3.11 -2.18
C ALA A 362 19.18 3.71 -0.78
N ARG A 363 18.10 4.47 -0.61
CA ARG A 363 17.71 5.03 0.68
C ARG A 363 16.85 4.04 1.47
N GLU A 364 16.01 3.26 0.79
CA GLU A 364 15.10 2.29 1.39
C GLU A 364 15.80 0.98 1.73
N ASP A 365 16.74 0.53 0.89
CA ASP A 365 17.58 -0.63 1.14
C ASP A 365 19.05 -0.25 1.39
N PRO A 366 19.54 -0.34 2.65
CA PRO A 366 20.96 -0.15 2.96
C PRO A 366 21.92 -1.13 2.28
N GLY A 367 21.40 -2.24 1.72
CA GLY A 367 22.14 -3.24 0.96
C GLY A 367 22.23 -2.96 -0.54
N PHE A 368 21.53 -1.94 -1.04
CA PHE A 368 21.43 -1.63 -2.47
C PHE A 368 22.81 -1.28 -3.07
N ASP A 369 23.28 -2.11 -4.00
CA ASP A 369 24.55 -1.90 -4.71
C ASP A 369 24.30 -1.14 -6.00
N VAL A 370 24.39 0.19 -5.93
CA VAL A 370 24.12 1.10 -7.05
C VAL A 370 24.87 0.71 -8.33
N ASP A 371 26.12 0.26 -8.23
CA ASP A 371 26.91 -0.07 -9.44
C ASP A 371 26.43 -1.39 -10.06
N ALA A 372 26.08 -2.38 -9.24
CA ALA A 372 25.50 -3.64 -9.73
C ALA A 372 24.13 -3.42 -10.37
N GLU A 373 23.29 -2.60 -9.75
CA GLU A 373 21.94 -2.28 -10.23
C GLU A 373 21.96 -1.48 -11.55
N ILE A 374 22.95 -0.59 -11.73
CA ILE A 374 23.19 0.08 -13.02
C ILE A 374 23.54 -0.95 -14.10
N ASP A 375 24.46 -1.88 -13.80
CA ASP A 375 24.89 -2.90 -14.76
C ASP A 375 23.71 -3.83 -15.14
N GLU A 376 22.91 -4.27 -14.16
CA GLU A 376 21.72 -5.09 -14.38
C GLU A 376 20.66 -4.36 -15.20
N THR A 377 20.32 -3.13 -14.82
CA THR A 377 19.31 -2.33 -15.53
C THR A 377 19.70 -2.13 -17.00
N ILE A 378 20.95 -1.76 -17.29
CA ILE A 378 21.36 -1.53 -18.68
C ILE A 378 21.38 -2.83 -19.50
N ASP A 379 21.84 -3.95 -18.95
CA ASP A 379 21.82 -5.24 -19.67
C ASP A 379 20.39 -5.72 -19.92
N HIS A 380 19.46 -5.47 -18.99
CA HIS A 380 18.03 -5.73 -19.14
C HIS A 380 17.43 -4.94 -20.30
N GLU A 381 17.62 -3.62 -20.33
CA GLU A 381 17.10 -2.76 -21.41
C GLU A 381 17.72 -3.06 -22.78
N VAL A 382 19.00 -3.46 -22.81
CA VAL A 382 19.64 -3.95 -24.04
C VAL A 382 19.03 -5.27 -24.50
N THR A 383 18.58 -6.11 -23.57
CA THR A 383 17.91 -7.37 -23.91
C THR A 383 16.54 -7.11 -24.54
N HIS A 384 15.75 -6.17 -24.01
CA HIS A 384 14.53 -5.67 -24.66
C HIS A 384 14.80 -5.17 -26.09
N HIS A 385 15.86 -4.35 -26.28
CA HIS A 385 16.24 -3.88 -27.60
C HIS A 385 16.52 -5.03 -28.58
N LEU A 386 17.32 -6.01 -28.16
CA LEU A 386 17.67 -7.17 -28.99
C LEU A 386 16.43 -8.02 -29.35
N HIS A 387 15.52 -8.19 -28.40
CA HIS A 387 14.26 -8.89 -28.63
C HIS A 387 13.33 -8.13 -29.59
N HIS A 388 13.24 -6.81 -29.42
CA HIS A 388 12.51 -5.96 -30.37
C HIS A 388 13.04 -6.10 -31.80
N LEU A 389 14.37 -6.11 -31.98
CA LEU A 389 14.99 -6.35 -33.29
C LEU A 389 14.69 -7.75 -33.85
N ALA A 390 14.47 -8.74 -32.99
CA ALA A 390 14.04 -10.09 -33.37
C ALA A 390 12.55 -10.18 -33.73
N GLY A 391 11.77 -9.12 -33.50
CA GLY A 391 10.34 -9.03 -33.85
C GLY A 391 9.39 -9.53 -32.76
N SER A 392 9.87 -9.85 -31.57
CA SER A 392 9.06 -10.25 -30.42
C SER A 392 9.81 -9.99 -29.11
N ASP A 393 9.15 -9.40 -28.13
CA ASP A 393 9.70 -9.12 -26.80
C ASP A 393 9.05 -10.00 -25.72
N PRO A 394 9.61 -11.20 -25.44
CA PRO A 394 9.07 -12.08 -24.41
C PRO A 394 9.28 -11.54 -22.99
N LEU A 395 10.24 -10.64 -22.76
CA LEU A 395 10.46 -10.08 -21.42
C LEU A 395 9.30 -9.17 -21.01
N ASP A 396 8.82 -8.36 -21.95
CA ASP A 396 7.64 -7.49 -21.74
C ASP A 396 6.36 -8.32 -21.44
N ASP A 397 6.23 -9.52 -22.02
CA ASP A 397 5.17 -10.45 -21.66
C ASP A 397 5.36 -11.02 -20.23
N GLU A 398 6.58 -11.43 -19.87
CA GLU A 398 6.91 -11.95 -18.54
C GLU A 398 6.69 -10.91 -17.42
N GLU A 399 7.05 -9.65 -17.67
CA GLU A 399 6.82 -8.51 -16.78
C GLU A 399 5.32 -8.23 -16.59
N ARG A 400 4.55 -8.18 -17.69
CA ARG A 400 3.09 -8.05 -17.61
C ARG A 400 2.45 -9.17 -16.80
N GLU A 401 2.87 -10.42 -17.03
CA GLU A 401 2.38 -11.54 -16.24
C GLU A 401 2.74 -11.42 -14.75
N GLN A 402 3.91 -10.88 -14.42
CA GLN A 402 4.29 -10.63 -13.02
C GLN A 402 3.40 -9.57 -12.36
N ILE A 403 3.14 -8.46 -13.06
CA ILE A 403 2.23 -7.41 -12.61
C ILE A 403 0.83 -7.99 -12.40
N GLU A 404 0.32 -8.79 -13.35
CA GLU A 404 -0.98 -9.46 -13.23
C GLU A 404 -1.01 -10.42 -12.03
N ARG A 405 0.05 -11.21 -11.82
CA ARG A 405 0.17 -12.10 -10.64
C ARG A 405 0.12 -11.30 -9.34
N GLU A 406 0.84 -10.19 -9.22
CA GLU A 406 0.81 -9.36 -8.01
C GLU A 406 -0.59 -8.74 -7.79
N GLN A 407 -1.22 -8.23 -8.84
CA GLN A 407 -2.58 -7.71 -8.77
C GLN A 407 -3.57 -8.79 -8.32
N LEU A 408 -3.45 -10.03 -8.82
CA LEU A 408 -4.27 -11.16 -8.40
C LEU A 408 -4.04 -11.51 -6.92
N ARG A 409 -2.80 -11.52 -6.44
CA ARG A 409 -2.48 -11.75 -5.02
C ARG A 409 -3.17 -10.73 -4.09
N ARG A 410 -3.24 -9.47 -4.52
CA ARG A 410 -3.86 -8.37 -3.75
C ARG A 410 -5.38 -8.37 -3.80
N VAL A 411 -5.96 -8.49 -5.00
CA VAL A 411 -7.41 -8.37 -5.24
C VAL A 411 -8.15 -9.68 -4.92
N GLY A 412 -7.46 -10.80 -5.09
CA GLY A 412 -8.05 -12.14 -5.03
C GLY A 412 -8.56 -12.62 -6.40
N HIS A 413 -8.42 -13.91 -6.65
CA HIS A 413 -8.83 -14.60 -7.86
C HIS A 413 -10.34 -14.49 -8.10
N ALA A 414 -11.16 -14.68 -7.07
CA ALA A 414 -12.61 -14.61 -7.20
C ALA A 414 -13.09 -13.20 -7.58
N GLU A 415 -12.53 -12.15 -6.96
CA GLU A 415 -12.89 -10.77 -7.31
C GLU A 415 -12.37 -10.37 -8.68
N ALA A 416 -11.14 -10.75 -9.05
CA ALA A 416 -10.61 -10.53 -10.39
C ALA A 416 -11.49 -11.19 -11.46
N ALA A 417 -11.92 -12.44 -11.24
CA ALA A 417 -12.86 -13.12 -12.12
C ALA A 417 -14.22 -12.41 -12.20
N ARG A 418 -14.73 -11.85 -11.09
CA ARG A 418 -15.96 -11.03 -11.11
C ARG A 418 -15.78 -9.72 -11.88
N ARG A 419 -14.61 -9.08 -11.82
CA ARG A 419 -14.29 -7.87 -12.60
C ARG A 419 -14.20 -8.18 -14.09
N ALA A 420 -13.46 -9.23 -14.46
CA ALA A 420 -13.33 -9.67 -15.85
C ALA A 420 -14.71 -9.99 -16.48
N ARG A 421 -15.58 -10.73 -15.77
CA ARG A 421 -16.95 -11.00 -16.24
C ARG A 421 -17.77 -9.73 -16.41
N ARG A 422 -17.68 -8.77 -15.47
CA ARG A 422 -18.37 -7.47 -15.58
C ARG A 422 -17.86 -6.65 -16.76
N GLY A 423 -16.55 -6.65 -16.99
CA GLY A 423 -15.92 -6.01 -18.14
C GLY A 423 -16.42 -6.57 -19.46
N ALA A 424 -16.35 -7.90 -19.64
CA ALA A 424 -16.84 -8.57 -20.84
C ALA A 424 -18.34 -8.31 -21.11
N LEU A 425 -19.17 -8.28 -20.07
CA LEU A 425 -20.59 -7.92 -20.21
C LEU A 425 -20.80 -6.45 -20.60
N ALA A 426 -19.97 -5.54 -20.08
CA ALA A 426 -20.03 -4.13 -20.44
C ALA A 426 -19.61 -3.90 -21.90
N GLU A 427 -18.56 -4.59 -22.36
CA GLU A 427 -18.11 -4.56 -23.76
C GLU A 427 -19.18 -5.12 -24.71
N LEU A 428 -19.80 -6.26 -24.36
CA LEU A 428 -20.92 -6.80 -25.13
C LEU A 428 -22.09 -5.80 -25.19
N GLY A 429 -22.43 -5.16 -24.06
CA GLY A 429 -23.45 -4.12 -24.03
C GLY A 429 -23.08 -2.90 -24.88
N GLY A 430 -21.81 -2.50 -24.88
CA GLY A 430 -21.28 -1.45 -25.74
C GLY A 430 -21.35 -1.80 -27.22
N PHE A 431 -20.95 -3.02 -27.58
CA PHE A 431 -21.03 -3.55 -28.94
C PHE A 431 -22.48 -3.60 -29.43
N VAL A 432 -23.41 -4.15 -28.64
CA VAL A 432 -24.84 -4.17 -28.99
C VAL A 432 -25.38 -2.75 -29.14
N ARG A 433 -25.01 -1.82 -28.24
CA ARG A 433 -25.42 -0.41 -28.33
C ARG A 433 -24.87 0.28 -29.58
N ALA A 434 -23.66 -0.04 -30.01
CA ALA A 434 -23.04 0.53 -31.21
C ALA A 434 -23.59 -0.10 -32.51
N THR A 435 -23.88 -1.40 -32.50
CA THR A 435 -24.23 -2.15 -33.72
C THR A 435 -25.73 -2.30 -33.97
N TRP A 436 -26.60 -2.13 -32.97
CA TRP A 436 -28.06 -2.26 -33.18
C TRP A 436 -28.64 -1.36 -34.28
N PRO A 437 -28.16 -0.11 -34.51
CA PRO A 437 -28.70 0.71 -35.60
C PRO A 437 -28.41 0.08 -36.96
N ILE A 438 -27.23 -0.54 -37.13
CA ILE A 438 -26.86 -1.24 -38.36
C ILE A 438 -27.78 -2.43 -38.59
N TRP A 439 -28.01 -3.25 -37.56
CA TRP A 439 -28.92 -4.38 -37.64
C TRP A 439 -30.35 -3.95 -38.01
N VAL A 440 -30.83 -2.83 -37.46
CA VAL A 440 -32.14 -2.25 -37.83
C VAL A 440 -32.15 -1.78 -39.28
N ILE A 441 -31.12 -1.07 -39.74
CA ILE A 441 -31.02 -0.61 -41.14
C ILE A 441 -30.99 -1.81 -42.09
N THR A 442 -30.21 -2.84 -41.78
CA THR A 442 -30.14 -4.07 -42.57
C THR A 442 -31.49 -4.78 -42.59
N ALA A 443 -32.16 -4.93 -41.45
CA ALA A 443 -33.47 -5.56 -41.38
C ALA A 443 -34.54 -4.80 -42.19
N VAL A 444 -34.56 -3.47 -42.11
CA VAL A 444 -35.45 -2.62 -42.92
C VAL A 444 -35.10 -2.75 -44.40
N GLY A 445 -33.82 -2.69 -44.76
CA GLY A 445 -33.36 -2.87 -46.13
C GLY A 445 -33.74 -4.22 -46.73
N SER A 446 -33.56 -5.31 -45.98
CA SER A 446 -33.98 -6.66 -46.37
C SER A 446 -35.49 -6.78 -46.52
N ALA A 447 -36.27 -6.20 -45.61
CA ALA A 447 -37.73 -6.18 -45.70
C ALA A 447 -38.21 -5.43 -46.94
N LEU A 448 -37.62 -4.27 -47.24
CA LEU A 448 -37.92 -3.49 -48.44
C LEU A 448 -37.54 -4.24 -49.73
N ALA A 449 -36.38 -4.89 -49.76
CA ALA A 449 -35.93 -5.70 -50.89
C ALA A 449 -36.85 -6.90 -51.15
N TRP A 450 -37.29 -7.59 -50.09
CA TRP A 450 -38.25 -8.69 -50.18
C TRP A 450 -39.59 -8.22 -50.78
N CYS A 451 -40.13 -7.09 -50.29
CA CYS A 451 -41.37 -6.52 -50.80
C CYS A 451 -41.27 -6.05 -52.26
N ALA A 452 -40.09 -5.64 -52.74
CA ALA A 452 -39.87 -5.21 -54.11
C ALA A 452 -39.68 -6.39 -55.10
N GLY A 453 -39.09 -7.49 -54.66
CA GLY A 453 -38.83 -8.69 -55.47
C GLY A 453 -39.98 -9.69 -55.56
N GLY A 454 -41.05 -9.52 -54.77
CA GLY A 454 -42.25 -10.35 -54.80
C GLY A 454 -43.29 -9.96 -55.85
N ARG A 455 -42.88 -9.44 -57.02
CA ARG A 455 -43.74 -9.19 -58.18
C ARG A 455 -43.48 -10.17 -59.31
#